data_AF-A0A3B8VW78-F1
#
_entry.id   AF-A0A3B8VW78-F1
#
_cell.length_a   1.000
_cell.length_b   1.000
_cell.length_c   1.000
_cell.angle_alpha   90.00
_cell.angle_beta   90.00
_cell.angle_gamma   90.00
#
_symmetry.space_group_name_H-M   'P 1'
#
loop_
_entity.id
_entity.type
_entity.pdbx_description
1 polymer ?
#
loop_
_entity_poly.entity_id
_entity_poly.type
_entity_poly.pdbx_seq_one_letter_code
_entity_poly.pdbx_strand_id
1 'polypeptide(L)' 'EITELAPTKIVLSPGPRTPEQAGISNDVIRHFGAETPMLGVCLGHQC' A
#
# COMPACT_ATOMS: atom_id res chain seq x y z
N GLU A 1 -2.29 7.56 -12.37
CA GLU A 1 -2.69 8.41 -11.22
C GLU A 1 -1.70 8.40 -10.05
N ILE A 2 -1.57 7.36 -9.22
CA ILE A 2 -0.67 7.43 -8.02
C ILE A 2 0.79 7.74 -8.40
N THR A 3 1.31 7.15 -9.48
CA THR A 3 2.68 7.40 -9.97
C THR A 3 2.91 8.87 -10.34
N GLU A 4 1.88 9.57 -10.84
CA GLU A 4 1.98 10.98 -11.24
C GLU A 4 2.10 11.93 -10.05
N LEU A 5 1.68 11.48 -8.86
CA LEU A 5 1.84 12.23 -7.61
C LEU A 5 3.29 12.21 -7.10
N ALA A 6 4.16 11.37 -7.67
CA ALA A 6 5.56 11.18 -7.26
C ALA A 6 5.73 11.09 -5.73
N PRO A 7 5.05 10.13 -5.05
CA PRO A 7 5.01 10.09 -3.61
C PRO A 7 6.40 9.78 -3.03
N THR A 8 6.80 10.54 -2.00
CA THR A 8 8.05 10.28 -1.27
C THR A 8 7.87 9.25 -0.16
N LYS A 9 6.64 9.03 0.30
CA LYS A 9 6.24 8.05 1.31
C LYS A 9 4.79 7.63 1.08
N ILE A 10 4.44 6.40 1.46
CA ILE A 10 3.07 5.87 1.34
C ILE A 10 2.60 5.33 2.69
N VAL A 11 1.36 5.62 3.07
CA VAL A 11 0.69 5.02 4.23
C VAL A 11 -0.42 4.12 3.73
N LEU A 12 -0.39 2.86 4.15
CA LEU A 12 -1.35 1.82 3.76
C LEU A 12 -2.24 1.48 4.94
N SER A 13 -3.54 1.78 4.82
CA SER A 13 -4.56 1.47 5.82
C SER A 13 -5.83 0.93 5.13
N PRO A 14 -5.76 -0.25 4.46
CA PRO A 14 -6.93 -0.84 3.84
C PRO A 14 -8.02 -1.13 4.88
N GLY A 15 -9.28 -1.10 4.41
CA GLY A 15 -10.45 -1.40 5.22
C GLY A 15 -10.48 -2.86 5.72
N PRO A 16 -11.46 -3.23 6.56
CA PRO A 16 -11.55 -4.57 7.15
C PRO A 16 -11.73 -5.63 6.05
N ARG A 17 -11.20 -6.85 6.29
CA ARG A 17 -11.25 -8.13 5.54
C ARG A 17 -9.83 -8.76 5.59
N THR A 18 -9.46 -9.60 4.63
CA THR A 18 -8.15 -10.27 4.57
C THR A 18 -7.16 -9.49 3.67
N PRO A 19 -5.85 -9.66 3.87
CA PRO A 19 -4.82 -8.97 3.07
C PRO A 19 -4.93 -9.26 1.57
N GLU A 20 -5.31 -10.47 1.19
CA GLU A 20 -5.48 -10.88 -0.21
C GLU A 20 -6.59 -10.07 -0.90
N GLN A 21 -7.53 -9.54 -0.12
CA GLN A 21 -8.66 -8.72 -0.60
C GLN A 21 -8.41 -7.22 -0.46
N ALA A 22 -7.20 -6.77 -0.08
CA ALA A 22 -6.87 -5.36 0.09
C ALA A 22 -6.82 -4.54 -1.23
N GLY A 23 -7.17 -5.17 -2.36
CA GLY A 23 -7.41 -4.54 -3.66
C GLY A 23 -6.20 -3.73 -4.13
N ILE A 24 -6.44 -2.47 -4.46
CA ILE A 24 -5.42 -1.53 -4.93
C ILE A 24 -4.22 -1.41 -3.98
N SER A 25 -4.39 -1.68 -2.68
CA SER A 25 -3.28 -1.63 -1.71
C SER A 25 -2.18 -2.64 -2.07
N ASN A 26 -2.55 -3.84 -2.53
CA ASN A 26 -1.59 -4.86 -2.94
C ASN A 26 -0.84 -4.46 -4.21
N ASP A 27 -1.51 -3.79 -5.15
CA ASP A 27 -0.87 -3.30 -6.36
C ASP A 27 0.08 -2.13 -6.06
N VAL A 28 -0.29 -1.27 -5.11
CA VAL A 28 0.59 -0.22 -4.59
C VAL A 28 1.83 -0.82 -3.93
N ILE A 29 1.69 -1.86 -3.10
CA ILE A 29 2.83 -2.55 -2.47
C ILE A 29 3.74 -3.18 -3.54
N ARG A 30 3.17 -3.86 -4.54
CA ARG A 30 3.97 -4.49 -5.61
C ARG A 30 4.73 -3.47 -6.45
N HIS A 31 4.13 -2.33 -6.72
CA HIS A 31 4.71 -1.31 -7.59
C HIS A 31 5.73 -0.42 -6.86
N PHE A 32 5.40 0.04 -5.65
CA PHE A 32 6.21 1.02 -4.90
C PHE A 32 7.07 0.38 -3.78
N GLY A 33 6.82 -0.91 -3.48
CA GLY A 33 7.46 -1.76 -2.46
C GLY A 33 8.95 -1.58 -2.25
N ALA A 34 9.69 -1.61 -3.34
CA ALA A 34 11.14 -1.66 -3.31
C ALA A 34 11.78 -0.27 -3.19
N GLU A 35 11.06 0.78 -3.58
CA GLU A 35 11.66 2.11 -3.84
C GLU A 35 11.10 3.20 -2.94
N THR A 36 9.83 3.10 -2.55
CA THR A 36 9.15 4.12 -1.76
C THR A 36 8.98 3.62 -0.33
N PRO A 37 9.46 4.35 0.69
CA PRO A 37 9.22 3.99 2.08
C PRO A 37 7.71 3.91 2.40
N MET A 38 7.28 2.82 3.05
CA MET A 38 5.87 2.59 3.37
C MET A 38 5.63 2.31 4.84
N LEU A 39 4.49 2.77 5.34
CA LEU A 39 3.96 2.44 6.66
C LEU A 39 2.62 1.71 6.51
N GLY A 40 2.60 0.43 6.88
CA GLY A 40 1.37 -0.35 6.97
C GLY A 40 0.70 -0.20 8.34
N VAL A 41 -0.60 0.09 8.36
CA VAL A 41 -1.41 0.24 9.58
C VAL A 41 -2.54 -0.79 9.57
N CYS A 42 -2.76 -1.46 10.71
CA CYS A 42 -3.78 -2.50 10.87
C CYS A 42 -3.64 -3.61 9.82
N LEU A 43 -4.57 -3.72 8.88
CA LEU A 43 -4.50 -4.71 7.80
C LEU A 43 -3.35 -4.42 6.83
N GLY A 44 -2.94 -3.16 6.67
CA GLY A 44 -1.81 -2.78 5.83
C GLY A 44 -0.46 -3.32 6.31
N HIS A 45 -0.34 -3.74 7.57
CA HIS A 45 0.86 -4.42 8.09
C HIS A 45 0.93 -5.90 7.65
N GLN A 46 -0.20 -6.48 7.23
CA GLN A 46 -0.33 -7.89 6.88
C GLN A 46 -0.31 -8.13 5.36
N CYS A 47 -0.29 -7.06 4.56
CA CYS A 47 -0.30 -7.10 3.10
C CYS A 47 1.12 -7.24 2.52
#